data_AF-A0A7X6DIZ5-F1
#
_entry.id   AF-A0A7X6DIZ5-F1
#
_cell.length_a   1.000
_cell.length_b   1.000
_cell.length_c   1.000
_cell.angle_alpha   90.00
_cell.angle_beta   90.00
_cell.angle_gamma   90.00
#
_symmetry.space_group_name_H-M   'P 1'
#
loop_
_entity.id
_entity.type
_entity.pdbx_description
1 polymer ?
#
loop_
_entity_poly.entity_id
_entity_poly.type
_entity_poly.pdbx_seq_one_letter_code
_entity_poly.pdbx_strand_id
1 'polypeptide(L)'
;MRTLTSFFLLSVLLAGCASQGKISWGKHLVYRDAGGAPVMQIDYPSEDFCRRVESVAAANAKCEPASTAGVLRAQATLWYNPPDLQVLAHYQDLAACQKANSQMASGVHLEKPCTAK
;
A
#
# COMPACT_ATOMS: atom_id res chain seq x y z
N MET A 1 -36.44 -38.39 -39.98
CA MET A 1 -35.98 -37.40 -40.97
C MET A 1 -35.91 -36.03 -40.30
N ARG A 2 -34.73 -35.39 -40.39
CA ARG A 2 -34.40 -33.94 -40.31
C ARG A 2 -34.87 -33.13 -39.09
N THR A 3 -33.97 -32.85 -38.14
CA THR A 3 -33.18 -31.60 -37.98
C THR A 3 -34.02 -30.36 -37.68
N LEU A 4 -33.88 -29.79 -36.47
CA LEU A 4 -33.51 -28.39 -36.27
C LEU A 4 -33.14 -28.14 -34.81
N THR A 5 -31.83 -28.14 -34.61
CA THR A 5 -31.07 -27.53 -33.53
C THR A 5 -31.46 -26.07 -33.35
N SER A 6 -31.87 -25.68 -32.15
CA SER A 6 -31.84 -24.28 -31.70
C SER A 6 -30.92 -24.20 -30.49
N PHE A 7 -29.69 -23.78 -30.74
CA PHE A 7 -28.74 -23.39 -29.71
C PHE A 7 -29.17 -22.06 -29.10
N PHE A 8 -29.62 -22.08 -27.85
CA PHE A 8 -29.78 -20.89 -27.03
C PHE A 8 -28.42 -20.62 -26.35
N LEU A 9 -27.54 -19.87 -27.02
CA LEU A 9 -26.29 -19.39 -26.44
C LEU A 9 -26.57 -18.08 -25.71
N LEU A 10 -26.90 -18.18 -24.43
CA LEU A 10 -26.91 -17.02 -23.53
C LEU A 10 -26.31 -17.42 -22.18
N SER A 11 -25.03 -17.10 -21.99
CA SER A 11 -24.43 -16.88 -20.68
C SER A 11 -23.11 -16.14 -20.89
N VAL A 12 -23.20 -14.83 -20.76
CA VAL A 12 -22.09 -13.89 -20.62
C VAL A 12 -21.34 -14.26 -19.34
N LEU A 13 -20.31 -15.07 -19.45
CA LEU A 13 -19.34 -15.28 -18.37
C LEU A 13 -18.27 -14.19 -18.49
N LEU A 14 -18.61 -13.01 -17.96
CA LEU A 14 -17.64 -12.03 -17.46
C LEU A 14 -16.93 -12.61 -16.23
N ALA A 15 -16.16 -13.67 -16.43
CA ALA A 15 -15.25 -14.21 -15.44
C ALA A 15 -13.90 -13.49 -15.63
N GLY A 16 -13.67 -12.47 -14.81
CA GLY A 16 -12.44 -11.69 -14.91
C GLY A 16 -12.52 -10.26 -14.40
N CYS A 17 -13.61 -9.86 -13.72
CA CYS A 17 -13.41 -8.88 -12.65
C CYS A 17 -12.53 -9.56 -11.60
N ALA A 18 -11.21 -9.47 -11.77
CA ALA A 18 -10.32 -9.42 -10.64
C ALA A 18 -10.83 -8.24 -9.82
N SER A 19 -11.75 -8.53 -8.89
CA SER A 19 -12.01 -7.64 -7.78
C SER A 19 -10.63 -7.34 -7.23
N GLN A 20 -10.12 -6.13 -7.51
CA GLN A 20 -9.05 -5.55 -6.73
C GLN A 20 -9.58 -5.61 -5.31
N GLY A 21 -9.20 -6.68 -4.60
CA GLY A 21 -9.62 -6.92 -3.24
C GLY A 21 -9.27 -5.63 -2.53
N LYS A 22 -10.28 -4.97 -1.95
CA LYS A 22 -10.05 -3.77 -1.15
C LYS A 22 -8.94 -4.15 -0.18
N ILE A 23 -7.74 -3.62 -0.38
CA ILE A 23 -6.62 -3.91 0.49
C ILE A 23 -7.08 -3.44 1.85
N SER A 24 -7.29 -4.39 2.76
CA SER A 24 -7.59 -4.10 4.15
C SER A 24 -6.28 -3.58 4.73
N TRP A 25 -6.09 -2.26 4.62
CA TRP A 25 -4.98 -1.55 5.25
C TRP A 25 -5.23 -1.57 6.76
N GLY A 26 -4.85 -2.67 7.41
CA GLY A 26 -5.21 -2.93 8.81
C GLY A 26 -4.09 -2.68 9.80
N LYS A 27 -2.85 -2.48 9.33
CA LYS A 27 -1.66 -2.36 10.19
C LYS A 27 -0.68 -1.33 9.65
N HIS A 28 -0.11 -0.58 10.58
CA HIS A 28 0.63 0.64 10.29
C HIS A 28 2.04 0.50 10.84
N LEU A 29 3.05 0.51 9.97
CA LEU A 29 4.42 0.68 10.42
C LEU A 29 4.67 2.17 10.61
N VAL A 30 4.67 2.62 11.85
CA VAL A 30 4.79 4.03 12.24
C VAL A 30 6.22 4.32 12.65
N TYR A 31 6.83 5.31 12.01
CA TYR A 31 8.14 5.85 12.35
C TYR A 31 7.96 7.11 13.18
N ARG A 32 8.63 7.17 14.32
CA ARG A 32 8.59 8.32 15.22
C ARG A 32 9.95 9.01 15.31
N ASP A 33 9.97 10.31 15.56
CA ASP A 33 11.21 11.01 15.90
C ASP A 33 11.62 10.76 17.35
N ALA A 34 12.74 11.38 17.78
CA ALA A 34 13.22 11.26 19.16
C ALA A 34 12.27 11.86 20.21
N GLY A 35 11.36 12.76 19.80
CA GLY A 35 10.31 13.32 20.64
C GLY A 35 9.03 12.46 20.68
N GLY A 36 8.99 11.35 19.93
CA GLY A 36 7.85 10.46 19.83
C GLY A 36 6.78 10.91 18.83
N ALA A 37 6.98 12.00 18.09
CA ALA A 37 6.04 12.46 17.09
C ALA A 37 6.11 11.56 15.83
N PRO A 38 4.97 11.19 15.23
CA PRO A 38 4.97 10.40 14.00
C PRO A 38 5.50 11.25 12.84
N VAL A 39 6.48 10.72 12.12
CA VAL A 39 7.11 11.38 10.96
C VAL A 39 6.84 10.66 9.65
N MET A 40 6.55 9.36 9.71
CA MET A 40 6.17 8.54 8.57
C MET A 40 5.28 7.37 9.01
N GLN A 41 4.37 6.95 8.16
CA GLN A 41 3.63 5.72 8.33
C GLN A 41 3.56 4.97 7.00
N ILE A 42 3.72 3.65 7.02
CA ILE A 42 3.44 2.80 5.85
C ILE A 42 2.32 1.84 6.21
N ASP A 43 1.29 1.80 5.38
CA ASP A 43 0.17 0.88 5.51
C ASP A 43 0.49 -0.42 4.78
N TYR A 44 0.40 -1.53 5.51
CA TYR A 44 0.66 -2.87 4.98
C TYR A 44 -0.62 -3.71 4.92
N PRO A 45 -0.65 -4.73 4.03
CA PRO A 45 -1.83 -5.58 3.83
C PRO A 45 -2.08 -6.56 4.98
N SER A 46 -1.07 -6.85 5.81
CA SER A 46 -1.21 -7.81 6.92
C SER A 46 -0.28 -7.51 8.10
N GLU A 47 -0.65 -8.04 9.27
CA GLU A 47 0.15 -7.92 10.49
C GLU A 47 1.48 -8.66 10.38
N ASP A 48 1.46 -9.90 9.88
CA ASP A 48 2.69 -10.69 9.69
C ASP A 48 3.68 -9.98 8.78
N PHE A 49 3.21 -9.32 7.73
CA PHE A 49 4.06 -8.53 6.86
C PHE A 49 4.64 -7.34 7.61
N CYS A 50 3.80 -6.59 8.32
CA CYS A 50 4.25 -5.48 9.16
C CYS A 50 5.34 -5.93 10.13
N ARG A 51 5.14 -7.01 10.90
CA ARG A 51 6.10 -7.53 11.89
C ARG A 51 7.42 -7.96 11.27
N ARG A 52 7.39 -8.58 10.09
CA ARG A 52 8.62 -8.90 9.34
C ARG A 52 9.38 -7.64 8.95
N VAL A 53 8.70 -6.61 8.45
CA VAL A 53 9.36 -5.34 8.12
C VAL A 53 9.86 -4.63 9.38
N GLU A 54 9.08 -4.61 10.46
CA GLU A 54 9.48 -4.04 11.75
C GLU A 54 10.80 -4.66 12.27
N SER A 55 11.01 -5.97 12.06
CA SER A 55 12.23 -6.66 12.48
C SER A 55 13.51 -6.20 11.78
N VAL A 56 13.39 -5.58 10.60
CA VAL A 56 14.53 -5.07 9.80
C VAL A 56 14.51 -3.55 9.61
N ALA A 57 13.46 -2.88 10.10
CA ALA A 57 13.34 -1.44 10.04
C ALA A 57 14.22 -0.74 11.10
N ALA A 58 14.35 0.58 10.99
CA ALA A 58 15.02 1.38 12.01
C ALA A 58 14.32 1.24 13.37
N ALA A 59 15.08 1.40 14.46
CA ALA A 59 14.58 1.18 15.83
C ALA A 59 13.37 2.05 16.23
N ASN A 60 13.17 3.17 15.53
CA ASN A 60 12.07 4.10 15.71
C ASN A 60 10.79 3.73 14.93
N ALA A 61 10.81 2.61 14.20
CA ALA A 61 9.66 2.07 13.49
C ALA A 61 8.96 0.99 14.32
N LYS A 62 7.64 1.09 14.48
CA LYS A 62 6.83 0.10 15.19
C LYS A 62 5.53 -0.21 14.46
N CYS A 63 5.13 -1.47 14.49
CA CYS A 63 3.81 -1.87 14.01
C CYS A 63 2.75 -1.50 15.05
N GLU A 64 1.93 -0.51 14.71
CA GLU A 64 0.87 0.02 15.57
C GLU A 64 -0.51 -0.38 15.02
N PRO A 65 -1.48 -0.71 15.89
CA PRO A 65 -2.85 -0.99 15.49
C PRO A 65 -3.64 0.28 15.15
N ALA A 66 -3.20 1.44 15.65
CA ALA A 66 -3.83 2.72 15.39
C ALA A 66 -3.10 3.46 14.26
N SER A 67 -3.87 4.05 13.34
CA SER A 67 -3.32 4.88 12.28
C SER A 67 -2.96 6.28 12.81
N THR A 68 -1.77 6.74 12.43
CA THR A 68 -1.31 8.12 12.56
C THR A 68 -1.43 8.91 11.25
N ALA A 69 -2.00 8.32 10.19
CA ALA A 69 -2.15 8.97 8.89
C ALA A 69 -2.91 10.30 8.92
N GLY A 70 -3.77 10.51 9.92
CA GLY A 70 -4.55 11.75 10.11
C GLY A 70 -3.73 12.94 10.63
N VAL A 71 -2.54 12.72 11.20
CA VAL A 71 -1.65 13.81 11.63
C VAL A 71 -0.51 14.08 10.63
N LEU A 72 -0.40 13.22 9.60
CA LEU A 72 0.59 13.30 8.52
C LEU A 72 -0.04 14.00 7.32
N ARG A 73 0.67 14.97 6.71
CA ARG A 73 0.10 15.92 5.74
C ARG A 73 0.46 15.65 4.29
N ALA A 74 1.16 14.55 4.02
CA ALA A 74 1.43 14.12 2.67
C ALA A 74 1.32 12.60 2.54
N GLN A 75 1.15 12.13 1.31
CA GLN A 75 1.15 10.71 0.98
C GLN A 75 1.81 10.44 -0.37
N ALA A 76 2.25 9.20 -0.55
CA ALA A 76 2.60 8.62 -1.85
C ALA A 76 2.17 7.15 -1.89
N THR A 77 1.95 6.64 -3.10
CA THR A 77 1.75 5.20 -3.31
C THR A 77 3.03 4.61 -3.87
N LEU A 78 3.56 3.61 -3.18
CA LEU A 78 4.80 2.94 -3.54
C LEU A 78 4.50 1.53 -4.02
N TRP A 79 5.25 1.08 -5.02
CA TRP A 79 5.25 -0.29 -5.49
C TRP A 79 6.61 -0.94 -5.25
N TYR A 80 6.60 -2.15 -4.68
CA TYR A 80 7.77 -2.97 -4.41
C TYR A 80 7.81 -4.16 -5.37
N ASN A 81 8.91 -4.32 -6.12
CA ASN A 81 9.15 -5.42 -7.06
C ASN A 81 10.57 -6.00 -6.88
N PRO A 82 10.72 -7.25 -6.41
CA PRO A 82 9.72 -8.06 -5.69
C PRO A 82 9.37 -7.43 -4.31
N PRO A 83 8.24 -7.77 -3.65
CA PRO A 83 7.35 -8.92 -3.85
C PRO A 83 6.02 -8.60 -4.56
N ASP A 84 6.00 -7.64 -5.49
CA ASP A 84 4.80 -7.17 -6.20
C ASP A 84 3.73 -6.64 -5.23
N LEU A 85 4.15 -5.69 -4.38
CA LEU A 85 3.33 -5.12 -3.33
C LEU A 85 3.17 -3.61 -3.50
N GLN A 86 1.92 -3.17 -3.55
CA GLN A 86 1.56 -1.76 -3.38
C GLN A 86 1.40 -1.43 -1.89
N VAL A 87 1.90 -0.27 -1.48
CA VAL A 87 1.67 0.27 -0.13
C VAL A 87 1.33 1.76 -0.19
N LEU A 88 0.58 2.22 0.82
CA LEU A 88 0.33 3.63 1.02
C LEU A 88 1.29 4.16 2.09
N ALA A 89 2.15 5.10 1.71
CA ALA A 89 3.05 5.77 2.64
C ALA A 89 2.53 7.18 2.94
N HIS A 90 2.61 7.57 4.20
CA HIS A 90 2.21 8.88 4.73
C HIS A 90 3.42 9.55 5.34
N TYR A 91 3.53 10.86 5.15
CA TYR A 91 4.70 11.64 5.55
C TYR A 91 4.28 12.90 6.30
N GLN A 92 5.17 13.39 7.15
CA GLN A 92 4.95 14.61 7.92
C GLN A 92 4.47 15.79 7.05
N ASP A 93 5.11 15.98 5.89
CA ASP A 93 4.77 16.99 4.90
C ASP A 93 5.24 16.60 3.49
N LEU A 94 4.96 17.46 2.51
CA LEU A 94 5.30 17.22 1.10
C LEU A 94 6.82 17.19 0.85
N ALA A 95 7.59 18.02 1.55
CA ALA A 95 9.05 18.08 1.39
C ALA A 95 9.70 16.81 1.94
N ALA A 96 9.23 16.30 3.07
CA ALA A 96 9.63 15.03 3.64
C ALA A 96 9.30 13.87 2.70
N CYS A 97 8.12 13.85 2.10
CA CYS A 97 7.74 12.86 1.09
C CYS A 97 8.69 12.87 -0.11
N GLN A 98 8.94 14.06 -0.69
CA GLN A 98 9.82 14.21 -1.85
C GLN A 98 11.25 13.80 -1.52
N LYS A 99 11.75 14.18 -0.35
CA LYS A 99 13.08 13.80 0.13
C LYS A 99 13.21 12.29 0.34
N ALA A 100 12.23 11.66 0.98
CA ALA A 100 12.26 10.21 1.22
C ALA A 100 12.23 9.42 -0.08
N ASN A 101 11.47 9.88 -1.07
CA ASN A 101 11.29 9.17 -2.34
C ASN A 101 12.26 9.60 -3.45
N SER A 102 13.15 10.57 -3.22
CA SER A 102 14.21 10.92 -4.19
C SER A 102 15.39 9.92 -4.15
N GLN A 103 15.46 9.09 -3.11
CA GLN A 103 16.52 8.10 -2.89
C GLN A 103 15.92 6.70 -2.68
N MET A 104 14.94 6.32 -3.50
CA MET A 104 14.32 5.00 -3.40
C MET A 104 15.33 3.88 -3.63
N ALA A 105 15.21 2.81 -2.83
CA ALA A 105 15.98 1.60 -3.01
C ALA A 105 15.63 0.90 -4.33
N SER A 106 16.54 0.08 -4.83
CA SER A 106 16.28 -0.78 -6.00
C SER A 106 15.05 -1.65 -5.74
N GLY A 107 14.17 -1.74 -6.73
CA GLY A 107 12.90 -2.47 -6.61
C GLY A 107 11.75 -1.68 -5.97
N VAL A 108 11.95 -0.43 -5.54
CA VAL A 108 10.86 0.46 -5.09
C VAL A 108 10.64 1.57 -6.09
N HIS A 109 9.38 1.80 -6.48
CA HIS A 109 9.04 2.93 -7.33
C HIS A 109 7.78 3.66 -6.86
N LEU A 110 7.71 4.95 -7.18
CA LEU A 110 6.53 5.77 -7.01
C LEU A 110 5.51 5.39 -8.08
N GLU A 111 4.42 4.75 -7.67
CA GLU A 111 3.28 4.52 -8.54
C GLU A 111 2.42 5.78 -8.63
N LYS A 112 2.26 6.48 -7.49
CA LYS A 112 1.66 7.82 -7.44
C LYS A 112 2.63 8.79 -6.79
N PRO A 113 2.79 10.00 -7.35
CA PRO A 113 3.71 10.99 -6.81
C PRO A 113 3.29 11.43 -5.42
N CYS A 114 4.20 12.09 -4.71
CA CYS A 114 3.91 12.76 -3.46
C CYS A 114 2.81 13.81 -3.62
N THR A 115 1.74 13.70 -2.85
CA THR A 115 0.63 14.66 -2.80
C THR A 115 0.41 15.16 -1.38
N ALA A 116 0.08 16.44 -1.24
CA ALA A 116 -0.44 16.98 0.01
C ALA A 116 -1.82 16.38 0.33
N LYS A 117 -2.18 16.38 1.61
CA LYS A 117 -3.49 15.95 2.13
C LYS A 117 -4.26 17.12 2.71
#